data_AF-A0A7W9CR00-F1
#
_entry.id   AF-A0A7W9CR00-F1
#
_cell.length_a   1.000
_cell.length_b   1.000
_cell.length_c   1.000
_cell.angle_alpha   90.00
_cell.angle_beta   90.00
_cell.angle_gamma   90.00
#
_symmetry.space_group_name_H-M   'P 1'
#
loop_
_entity.id
_entity.type
_entity.pdbx_description
1 polymer ?
#
loop_
_entity_poly.entity_id
_entity_poly.type
_entity_poly.pdbx_seq_one_letter_code
_entity_poly.pdbx_strand_id
1 'polypeptide(L)'
;MNRVIVRRFASALMAAGLVTAAAPAVAAPNGTPPEGFEGELGEPYTTACAGLDLEGSVSGKFKQIETPVGTTIQTSPGTKVTLTNPDNGKTVRYVITGSFHISKDADGNTVTEARGRNLLTREEYPGLYLTIGNVFFVQDPDGEFLDEFSLEGPGRVINICEELS
;
A
#
# COMPACT_ATOMS: atom_id res chain seq x y z
N MET A 1 -17.65 -37.58 79.96
CA MET A 1 -19.10 -37.69 79.67
C MET A 1 -19.67 -36.30 79.47
N ASN A 2 -19.98 -35.91 78.22
CA ASN A 2 -21.07 -35.00 77.93
C ASN A 2 -21.47 -35.12 76.45
N ARG A 3 -22.77 -35.00 76.21
CA ARG A 3 -23.52 -35.43 75.02
C ARG A 3 -23.61 -34.34 73.94
N VAL A 4 -23.57 -34.80 72.68
CA VAL A 4 -24.42 -34.43 71.53
C VAL A 4 -24.32 -33.00 70.98
N ILE A 5 -24.10 -32.87 69.65
CA ILE A 5 -25.01 -32.26 68.66
C ILE A 5 -24.44 -32.46 67.25
N VAL A 6 -25.22 -33.16 66.43
CA VAL A 6 -25.05 -33.30 64.98
C VAL A 6 -25.40 -31.97 64.31
N ARG A 7 -24.53 -31.44 63.44
CA ARG A 7 -24.93 -30.48 62.39
C ARG A 7 -24.30 -30.87 61.07
N ARG A 8 -25.13 -31.47 60.21
CA ARG A 8 -24.87 -31.60 58.78
C ARG A 8 -24.85 -30.20 58.18
N PHE A 9 -23.73 -29.77 57.62
CA PHE A 9 -23.70 -28.62 56.72
C PHE A 9 -23.47 -29.09 55.29
N ALA A 10 -24.43 -28.70 54.45
CA ALA A 10 -24.58 -29.09 53.07
C ALA A 10 -23.49 -28.48 52.17
N SER A 11 -23.10 -29.26 51.17
CA SER A 11 -22.34 -28.84 50.01
C SER A 11 -23.06 -27.73 49.23
N ALA A 12 -22.31 -26.76 48.73
CA ALA A 12 -22.71 -25.93 47.59
C ALA A 12 -21.46 -25.63 46.74
N LEU A 13 -21.25 -26.44 45.70
CA LEU A 13 -20.37 -26.11 44.58
C LEU A 13 -21.08 -25.04 43.74
N MET A 14 -20.55 -23.81 43.69
CA MET A 14 -20.91 -22.85 42.64
C MET A 14 -19.92 -22.99 41.49
N ALA A 15 -20.33 -23.68 40.43
CA ALA A 15 -19.69 -23.59 39.13
C ALA A 15 -20.26 -22.36 38.40
N ALA A 16 -19.52 -21.26 38.35
CA ALA A 16 -19.87 -20.11 37.53
C ALA A 16 -19.50 -20.39 36.07
N GLY A 17 -20.51 -20.71 35.25
CA GLY A 17 -20.34 -20.84 33.81
C GLY A 17 -20.09 -19.48 33.16
N LEU A 18 -18.91 -19.30 32.56
CA LEU A 18 -18.66 -18.20 31.64
C LEU A 18 -19.41 -18.47 30.33
N VAL A 19 -20.54 -17.79 30.15
CA VAL A 19 -21.18 -17.66 28.84
C VAL A 19 -20.43 -16.58 28.08
N THR A 20 -19.43 -16.97 27.29
CA THR A 20 -18.84 -16.08 26.28
C THR A 20 -19.88 -15.89 25.18
N ALA A 21 -20.64 -14.79 25.26
CA ALA A 21 -21.49 -14.35 24.17
C ALA A 21 -20.59 -13.97 22.99
N ALA A 22 -20.48 -14.86 22.00
CA ALA A 22 -19.89 -14.54 20.71
C ALA A 22 -20.80 -13.50 20.04
N ALA A 23 -20.41 -12.23 20.10
CA ALA A 23 -21.08 -11.19 19.32
C ALA A 23 -20.92 -11.54 17.83
N PRO A 24 -21.97 -11.43 17.01
CA PRO A 24 -21.85 -11.64 15.58
C PRO A 24 -20.84 -10.64 15.01
N ALA A 25 -19.85 -11.14 14.28
CA ALA A 25 -18.94 -10.30 13.52
C ALA A 25 -19.77 -9.54 12.48
N VAL A 26 -19.97 -8.24 12.72
CA VAL A 26 -20.57 -7.35 11.73
C VAL A 26 -19.57 -7.26 10.58
N ALA A 27 -19.93 -7.79 9.40
CA ALA A 27 -19.14 -7.61 8.21
C ALA A 27 -19.00 -6.10 7.93
N ALA A 28 -17.77 -5.62 7.83
CA ALA A 28 -17.51 -4.24 7.43
C ALA A 28 -18.20 -3.96 6.08
N PRO A 29 -18.77 -2.77 5.87
CA PRO A 29 -19.40 -2.43 4.60
C PRO A 29 -18.40 -2.62 3.46
N ASN A 30 -18.77 -3.42 2.47
CA ASN A 30 -17.99 -3.58 1.25
C ASN A 30 -17.88 -2.21 0.59
N GLY A 31 -16.70 -1.61 0.57
CA GLY A 31 -16.48 -0.32 -0.07
C GLY A 31 -16.88 -0.35 -1.55
N THR A 32 -17.09 0.83 -2.16
CA THR A 32 -17.44 0.94 -3.59
C THR A 32 -16.35 0.34 -4.50
N PRO A 33 -16.69 -0.19 -5.68
CA PRO A 33 -15.67 -0.64 -6.63
C PRO A 33 -14.72 0.50 -7.05
N PRO A 34 -13.48 0.20 -7.48
CA PRO A 34 -12.59 1.19 -8.09
C PRO A 34 -13.23 1.87 -9.32
N GLU A 35 -13.01 3.17 -9.43
CA GLU A 35 -13.57 4.01 -10.49
C GLU A 35 -12.64 4.04 -11.70
N GLY A 36 -13.23 4.23 -12.88
CA GLY A 36 -12.48 4.35 -14.13
C GLY A 36 -11.89 5.76 -14.30
N PHE A 37 -10.69 5.85 -14.87
CA PHE A 37 -10.08 7.13 -15.23
C PHE A 37 -9.27 7.01 -16.53
N GLU A 38 -9.05 8.15 -17.17
CA GLU A 38 -8.20 8.32 -18.35
C GLU A 38 -7.63 9.75 -18.33
N GLY A 39 -6.37 9.90 -18.73
CA GLY A 39 -5.70 11.19 -18.80
C GLY A 39 -4.24 11.08 -19.22
N GLU A 40 -3.55 12.22 -19.16
CA GLU A 40 -2.11 12.30 -19.39
C GLU A 40 -1.35 12.12 -18.07
N LEU A 41 -0.17 11.51 -18.13
CA LEU A 41 0.79 11.55 -17.04
C LEU A 41 1.46 12.92 -17.03
N GLY A 42 1.50 13.55 -15.86
CA GLY A 42 2.23 14.80 -15.65
C GLY A 42 3.56 14.56 -14.92
N GLU A 43 4.17 15.66 -14.50
CA GLU A 43 5.32 15.65 -13.61
C GLU A 43 5.00 14.95 -12.27
N PRO A 44 5.97 14.23 -11.68
CA PRO A 44 7.36 14.11 -12.12
C PRO A 44 7.60 13.05 -13.21
N TYR A 45 6.60 12.26 -13.61
CA TYR A 45 6.83 11.08 -14.46
C TYR A 45 7.36 11.42 -15.87
N THR A 46 6.94 12.55 -16.44
CA THR A 46 7.35 12.99 -17.77
C THR A 46 8.75 13.62 -17.81
N THR A 47 9.27 14.03 -16.66
CA THR A 47 10.57 14.70 -16.50
C THR A 47 11.55 13.91 -15.63
N ALA A 48 11.16 12.74 -15.13
CA ALA A 48 11.97 11.90 -14.26
C ALA A 48 13.23 11.36 -14.95
N CYS A 49 13.24 11.25 -16.28
CA CYS A 49 14.40 10.80 -17.02
C CYS A 49 15.28 11.98 -17.41
N ALA A 50 16.47 12.09 -16.82
CA ALA A 50 17.37 13.21 -17.07
C ALA A 50 17.66 13.40 -18.57
N GLY A 51 17.31 14.59 -19.08
CA GLY A 51 17.52 14.96 -20.48
C GLY A 51 16.53 14.37 -21.48
N LEU A 52 15.46 13.71 -21.02
CA LEU A 52 14.36 13.22 -21.87
C LEU A 52 13.04 13.91 -21.45
N ASP A 53 12.35 14.51 -22.41
CA ASP A 53 10.99 15.01 -22.22
C ASP A 53 10.00 13.96 -22.72
N LEU A 54 9.39 13.21 -21.81
CA LEU A 54 8.49 12.11 -22.18
C LEU A 54 7.03 12.58 -22.33
N GLU A 55 6.33 12.01 -23.30
CA GLU A 55 4.87 12.08 -23.40
C GLU A 55 4.27 10.84 -22.74
N GLY A 56 3.31 11.02 -21.83
CA GLY A 56 2.73 9.92 -21.08
C GLY A 56 1.21 9.95 -21.03
N SER A 57 0.59 8.80 -21.23
CA SER A 57 -0.86 8.62 -21.03
C SER A 57 -1.14 7.48 -20.06
N VAL A 58 -2.23 7.63 -19.32
CA VAL A 58 -2.67 6.69 -18.29
C VAL A 58 -4.18 6.48 -18.38
N SER A 59 -4.60 5.22 -18.28
CA SER A 59 -6.02 4.86 -18.22
C SER A 59 -6.23 3.61 -17.39
N GLY A 60 -7.41 3.44 -16.81
CA GLY A 60 -7.74 2.21 -16.11
C GLY A 60 -8.60 2.48 -14.90
N LYS A 61 -8.24 1.89 -13.77
CA LYS A 61 -9.00 1.99 -12.53
C LYS A 61 -8.13 2.43 -11.38
N PHE A 62 -8.67 3.30 -10.54
CA PHE A 62 -7.98 3.76 -9.35
C PHE A 62 -8.95 3.73 -8.16
N LYS A 63 -8.41 3.46 -6.98
CA LYS A 63 -9.14 3.68 -5.73
C LYS A 63 -8.18 4.05 -4.61
N GLN A 64 -8.57 5.05 -3.84
CA GLN A 64 -8.01 5.33 -2.53
C GLN A 64 -8.97 4.83 -1.45
N ILE A 65 -8.42 4.20 -0.42
CA ILE A 65 -9.15 3.63 0.71
C ILE A 65 -8.47 4.09 1.99
N GLU A 66 -9.19 4.82 2.83
CA GLU A 66 -8.74 5.12 4.19
C GLU A 66 -9.21 4.00 5.12
N THR A 67 -8.27 3.43 5.88
CA THR A 67 -8.58 2.37 6.85
C THR A 67 -8.90 2.96 8.22
N PRO A 68 -9.66 2.26 9.08
CA PRO A 68 -9.96 2.74 10.44
C PRO A 68 -8.73 2.97 11.33
N VAL A 69 -7.58 2.40 10.96
CA VAL A 69 -6.31 2.52 11.70
C VAL A 69 -5.40 3.63 11.14
N GLY A 70 -5.89 4.42 10.18
CA GLY A 70 -5.17 5.58 9.62
C GLY A 70 -4.22 5.28 8.46
N THR A 71 -4.14 4.03 8.00
CA THR A 71 -3.44 3.69 6.75
C THR A 71 -4.28 4.08 5.55
N THR A 72 -3.66 4.72 4.57
CA THR A 72 -4.22 4.97 3.24
C THR A 72 -3.73 3.92 2.26
N ILE A 73 -4.65 3.23 1.60
CA ILE A 73 -4.36 2.26 0.56
C ILE A 73 -4.75 2.86 -0.79
N GLN A 74 -3.81 2.97 -1.71
CA GLN A 74 -4.08 3.30 -3.10
C GLN A 74 -3.88 2.07 -3.96
N THR A 75 -4.83 1.77 -4.85
CA THR A 75 -4.74 0.62 -5.75
C THR A 75 -5.04 1.03 -7.18
N SER A 76 -4.29 0.45 -8.10
CA SER A 76 -4.39 0.70 -9.54
C SER A 76 -4.60 -0.60 -10.30
N PRO A 77 -5.76 -1.28 -10.13
CA PRO A 77 -5.95 -2.61 -10.70
C PRO A 77 -6.08 -2.55 -12.22
N GLY A 78 -5.00 -2.95 -12.91
CA GLY A 78 -4.98 -3.02 -14.37
C GLY A 78 -4.84 -1.65 -15.06
N THR A 79 -4.29 -0.66 -14.36
CA THR A 79 -4.00 0.65 -14.94
C THR A 79 -2.96 0.53 -16.02
N LYS A 80 -3.26 1.03 -17.21
CA LYS A 80 -2.37 1.05 -18.36
C LYS A 80 -1.62 2.37 -18.37
N VAL A 81 -0.30 2.27 -18.50
CA VAL A 81 0.61 3.40 -18.69
C VAL A 81 1.27 3.24 -20.05
N THR A 82 1.33 4.32 -20.81
CA THR A 82 2.13 4.46 -22.02
C THR A 82 3.07 5.63 -21.83
N LEU A 83 4.33 5.44 -22.16
CA LEU A 83 5.34 6.51 -22.18
C LEU A 83 6.06 6.48 -23.53
N THR A 84 6.22 7.64 -24.14
CA THR A 84 6.85 7.83 -25.43
C THR A 84 7.94 8.88 -25.30
N ASN A 85 9.11 8.60 -25.87
CA ASN A 85 10.12 9.61 -26.13
C ASN A 85 9.88 10.19 -27.53
N PRO A 86 9.47 11.47 -27.66
CA PRO A 86 9.17 12.08 -28.95
C PRO A 86 10.42 12.27 -29.83
N ASP A 87 11.62 12.37 -29.24
CA ASP A 87 12.86 12.63 -29.97
C ASP A 87 13.30 11.43 -30.82
N ASN A 88 13.06 10.21 -30.33
CA ASN A 88 13.45 8.97 -30.99
C ASN A 88 12.28 8.05 -31.37
N GLY A 89 11.05 8.39 -30.96
CA GLY A 89 9.83 7.64 -31.23
C GLY A 89 9.71 6.31 -30.46
N LYS A 90 10.58 6.03 -29.49
CA LYS A 90 10.47 4.82 -28.66
C LYS A 90 9.27 4.93 -27.72
N THR A 91 8.53 3.85 -27.59
CA THR A 91 7.37 3.77 -26.69
C THR A 91 7.44 2.51 -25.85
N VAL A 92 7.20 2.65 -24.55
CA VAL A 92 6.97 1.55 -23.61
C VAL A 92 5.51 1.54 -23.14
N ARG A 93 4.99 0.36 -22.83
CA ARG A 93 3.61 0.16 -22.36
C ARG A 93 3.60 -0.82 -21.22
N TYR A 94 2.98 -0.44 -20.11
CA TYR A 94 2.89 -1.28 -18.93
C TYR A 94 1.45 -1.35 -18.41
N VAL A 95 1.13 -2.50 -17.82
CA VAL A 95 -0.04 -2.64 -16.96
C VAL A 95 0.47 -2.62 -15.52
N ILE A 96 0.03 -1.62 -14.78
CA ILE A 96 0.20 -1.45 -13.35
C ILE A 96 -0.91 -2.23 -12.67
N THR A 97 -0.52 -3.03 -11.67
CA THR A 97 -1.44 -3.84 -10.88
C THR A 97 -1.11 -3.77 -9.39
N GLY A 98 -0.24 -2.84 -9.02
CA GLY A 98 0.23 -2.67 -7.67
C GLY A 98 -0.69 -1.83 -6.79
N SER A 99 -0.23 -1.66 -5.57
CA SER A 99 -0.88 -0.87 -4.54
C SER A 99 0.16 -0.19 -3.65
N PHE A 100 -0.18 0.99 -3.16
CA PHE A 100 0.56 1.68 -2.11
C PHE A 100 -0.19 1.54 -0.78
N HIS A 101 0.56 1.21 0.26
CA HIS A 101 0.11 1.28 1.66
C HIS A 101 0.89 2.39 2.33
N ILE A 102 0.21 3.48 2.66
CA ILE A 102 0.79 4.72 3.17
C ILE A 102 0.34 4.88 4.61
N SER A 103 1.29 5.03 5.53
CA SER A 103 1.03 5.18 6.97
C SER A 103 1.99 6.17 7.60
N LYS A 104 1.76 6.48 8.88
CA LYS A 104 2.68 7.29 9.69
C LYS A 104 3.35 6.42 10.75
N ASP A 105 4.66 6.59 10.94
CA ASP A 105 5.38 5.96 12.06
C ASP A 105 5.27 6.80 13.35
N ALA A 106 5.99 6.38 14.40
CA ALA A 106 5.97 7.04 15.71
C ALA A 106 6.58 8.44 15.69
N ASP A 107 7.47 8.73 14.73
CA ASP A 107 8.14 10.02 14.57
C ASP A 107 7.38 10.96 13.62
N GLY A 108 6.29 10.48 13.01
CA GLY A 108 5.46 11.23 12.07
C GLY A 108 5.91 11.13 10.61
N ASN A 109 6.90 10.29 10.32
CA ASN A 109 7.38 10.03 8.97
C ASN A 109 6.31 9.30 8.17
N THR A 110 6.21 9.59 6.88
CA THR A 110 5.39 8.83 5.93
C THR A 110 6.11 7.55 5.54
N VAL A 111 5.56 6.41 5.93
CA VAL A 111 6.04 5.09 5.50
C VAL A 111 5.16 4.61 4.36
N THR A 112 5.77 4.36 3.20
CA THR A 112 5.07 3.84 2.03
C THR A 112 5.61 2.47 1.64
N GLU A 113 4.70 1.50 1.58
CA GLU A 113 4.95 0.17 1.05
C GLU A 113 4.23 0.00 -0.29
N ALA A 114 5.00 -0.04 -1.38
CA ALA A 114 4.52 -0.28 -2.72
C ALA A 114 4.62 -1.78 -3.05
N ARG A 115 3.46 -2.43 -3.24
CA ARG A 115 3.36 -3.87 -3.50
C ARG A 115 2.95 -4.16 -4.94
N GLY A 116 3.40 -5.30 -5.46
CA GLY A 116 3.04 -5.75 -6.80
C GLY A 116 3.81 -4.99 -7.88
N ARG A 117 3.12 -4.55 -8.93
CA ARG A 117 3.74 -3.90 -10.09
C ARG A 117 3.42 -2.41 -10.11
N ASN A 118 4.41 -1.57 -9.84
CA ASN A 118 4.25 -0.11 -9.65
C ASN A 118 5.19 0.70 -10.56
N LEU A 119 4.77 1.91 -10.90
CA LEU A 119 5.60 2.93 -11.53
C LEU A 119 6.06 3.90 -10.44
N LEU A 120 7.37 4.09 -10.27
CA LEU A 120 7.96 4.89 -9.21
C LEU A 120 9.02 5.84 -9.78
N THR A 121 9.13 7.01 -9.16
CA THR A 121 10.20 7.99 -9.41
C THR A 121 11.13 8.07 -8.20
N ARG A 122 12.36 8.52 -8.44
CA ARG A 122 13.36 8.81 -7.40
C ARG A 122 13.89 10.22 -7.55
N GLU A 123 14.18 10.85 -6.42
CA GLU A 123 14.62 12.25 -6.36
C GLU A 123 16.15 12.35 -6.28
N GLU A 124 16.80 11.53 -5.46
CA GLU A 124 18.27 11.53 -5.31
C GLU A 124 18.96 11.01 -6.58
N TYR A 125 18.28 10.13 -7.31
CA TYR A 125 18.71 9.58 -8.59
C TYR A 125 17.57 9.72 -9.60
N PRO A 126 17.44 10.88 -10.31
CA PRO A 126 16.34 11.12 -11.23
C PRO A 126 16.23 9.96 -12.20
N GLY A 127 15.13 9.24 -12.07
CA GLY A 127 14.88 8.03 -12.82
C GLY A 127 13.44 7.58 -12.68
N LEU A 128 12.99 6.91 -13.73
CA LEU A 128 11.66 6.33 -13.81
C LEU A 128 11.78 4.82 -13.81
N TYR A 129 11.12 4.19 -12.85
CA TYR A 129 11.31 2.77 -12.58
C TYR A 129 9.98 2.03 -12.57
N LEU A 130 9.97 0.88 -13.23
CA LEU A 130 8.91 -0.09 -13.07
C LEU A 130 9.39 -1.15 -12.08
N THR A 131 8.71 -1.25 -10.95
CA THR A 131 9.02 -2.23 -9.90
C THR A 131 8.04 -3.39 -9.92
N ILE A 132 8.53 -4.56 -9.54
CA ILE A 132 7.72 -5.78 -9.34
C ILE A 132 8.17 -6.41 -8.02
N GLY A 133 7.28 -6.50 -7.04
CA GLY A 133 7.60 -7.04 -5.71
C GLY A 133 7.12 -6.09 -4.62
N ASN A 134 7.86 -6.02 -3.52
CA ASN A 134 7.60 -5.07 -2.44
C ASN A 134 8.76 -4.07 -2.38
N VAL A 135 8.43 -2.80 -2.51
CA VAL A 135 9.35 -1.67 -2.39
C VAL A 135 8.90 -0.83 -1.23
N PHE A 136 9.84 -0.40 -0.40
CA PHE A 136 9.60 0.44 0.76
C PHE A 136 10.36 1.74 0.62
N PHE A 137 9.75 2.82 1.07
CA PHE A 137 10.42 4.09 1.23
C PHE A 137 9.79 4.88 2.35
N VAL A 138 10.62 5.70 2.99
CA VAL A 138 10.22 6.53 4.12
C VAL A 138 10.54 7.98 3.79
N GLN A 139 9.57 8.85 3.99
CA GLN A 139 9.74 10.30 3.90
C GLN A 139 9.54 10.92 5.28
N ASP A 140 10.35 11.91 5.63
CA ASP A 140 10.16 12.69 6.83
C ASP A 140 8.90 13.60 6.76
N PRO A 141 8.56 14.35 7.82
CA PRO A 141 7.41 15.26 7.79
C PRO A 141 7.53 16.41 6.78
N ASP A 142 8.74 16.76 6.34
CA ASP A 142 9.00 17.81 5.35
C ASP A 142 8.94 17.28 3.91
N GLY A 143 8.91 15.94 3.75
CA GLY A 143 8.76 15.25 2.47
C GLY A 143 10.07 14.68 1.92
N GLU A 144 11.18 14.86 2.63
CA GLU A 144 12.50 14.37 2.23
C GLU A 144 12.60 12.86 2.45
N PHE A 145 13.22 12.13 1.52
CA PHE A 145 13.39 10.69 1.65
C PHE A 145 14.48 10.35 2.69
N LEU A 146 14.09 9.62 3.74
CA LEU A 146 15.01 9.06 4.74
C LEU A 146 15.56 7.70 4.34
N ASP A 147 14.75 6.91 3.64
CA ASP A 147 15.12 5.64 3.01
C ASP A 147 14.52 5.60 1.62
N GLU A 148 15.39 5.70 0.61
CA GLU A 148 14.97 5.75 -0.78
C GLU A 148 15.00 4.34 -1.37
N PHE A 149 13.81 3.76 -1.55
CA PHE A 149 13.58 2.67 -2.49
C PHE A 149 14.26 1.34 -2.11
N SER A 150 13.93 0.81 -0.94
CA SER A 150 14.39 -0.50 -0.47
C SER A 150 13.52 -1.64 -1.02
N LEU A 151 14.12 -2.61 -1.73
CA LEU A 151 13.42 -3.82 -2.18
C LEU A 151 13.47 -4.90 -1.10
N GLU A 152 12.30 -5.39 -0.68
CA GLU A 152 12.24 -6.58 0.15
C GLU A 152 12.02 -7.85 -0.70
N GLY A 153 13.00 -8.73 -0.69
CA GLY A 153 12.91 -10.06 -1.29
C GLY A 153 13.20 -10.11 -2.81
N PRO A 154 12.72 -11.16 -3.53
CA PRO A 154 13.05 -11.42 -4.93
C PRO A 154 12.24 -10.52 -5.89
N GLY A 155 12.34 -9.21 -5.72
CA GLY A 155 11.72 -8.22 -6.60
C GLY A 155 12.52 -7.99 -7.88
N ARG A 156 11.96 -7.17 -8.78
CA ARG A 156 12.63 -6.67 -9.99
C ARG A 156 12.45 -5.17 -10.11
N VAL A 157 13.47 -4.49 -10.62
CA VAL A 157 13.45 -3.08 -10.99
C VAL A 157 13.87 -2.98 -12.44
N ILE A 158 13.10 -2.26 -13.23
CA ILE A 158 13.37 -1.97 -14.64
C ILE A 158 13.56 -0.46 -14.75
N ASN A 159 14.71 -0.05 -15.29
CA ASN A 159 14.99 1.35 -15.59
C ASN A 159 14.29 1.73 -16.91
N ILE A 160 13.21 2.51 -16.81
CA ILE A 160 12.42 2.90 -17.99
C ILE A 160 13.17 3.94 -18.82
N CYS A 161 13.99 4.78 -18.18
CA CYS A 161 14.79 5.78 -18.88
C CYS A 161 15.77 5.12 -19.85
N GLU A 162 16.39 4.00 -19.45
CA GLU A 162 17.25 3.20 -20.35
C GLU A 162 16.47 2.55 -21.51
N GLU A 163 15.22 2.12 -21.29
CA GLU A 163 14.40 1.57 -22.37
C GLU A 163 14.00 2.64 -23.41
N LEU A 164 13.89 3.89 -22.98
CA LEU A 164 13.44 5.03 -23.80
C LEU A 164 14.56 5.92 -24.35
N SER A 165 15.80 5.80 -23.85
CA SER A 165 16.99 6.49 -24.37
C SER A 165 17.44 5.95 -25.71
#